data_AF-A0A2L1UQL6-F1
#
_entry.id   AF-A0A2L1UQL6-F1
#
_cell.length_a   1.000
_cell.length_b   1.000
_cell.length_c   1.000
_cell.angle_alpha   90.00
_cell.angle_beta   90.00
_cell.angle_gamma   90.00
#
_symmetry.space_group_name_H-M   'P 1'
#
loop_
_entity.id
_entity.type
_entity.pdbx_description
1 polymer ?
#
loop_
_entity_poly.entity_id
_entity_poly.type
_entity_poly.pdbx_seq_one_letter_code
_entity_poly.pdbx_strand_id
1 'polypeptide(L)'
;MRLIKNDFEFRLWMLDAYFYQDKIEGDTLLTDEEMDEFLFECRPQEYPCLGTVTPSRECSLEFDIAFFYREHITEWAKSMGLMNTK
;
A
#
# COMPACT_ATOMS: atom_id res chain seq x y z
N MET A 1 4.57 6.48 -0.29
CA MET A 1 4.68 5.51 -1.41
C MET A 1 5.96 4.69 -1.24
N ARG A 2 5.92 3.37 -1.44
CA ARG A 2 7.06 2.46 -1.26
C ARG A 2 7.03 1.35 -2.32
N LEU A 3 8.19 0.93 -2.82
CA LEU A 3 8.33 -0.28 -3.64
C LEU A 3 8.35 -1.50 -2.72
N ILE A 4 7.41 -2.40 -2.93
CA ILE A 4 7.18 -3.60 -2.12
C ILE A 4 7.45 -4.81 -3.01
N LYS A 5 8.30 -5.72 -2.56
CA LYS A 5 8.80 -6.83 -3.39
C LYS A 5 8.25 -8.20 -3.02
N ASN A 6 7.63 -8.34 -1.85
CA ASN A 6 7.11 -9.60 -1.32
C ASN A 6 6.21 -9.35 -0.10
N ASP A 7 5.58 -10.42 0.39
CA ASP A 7 4.67 -10.39 1.54
C ASP A 7 5.31 -9.89 2.83
N PHE A 8 6.59 -10.21 3.07
CA PHE A 8 7.29 -9.75 4.26
C PHE A 8 7.47 -8.23 4.25
N GLU A 9 7.88 -7.67 3.11
CA GLU A 9 7.98 -6.22 2.95
C GLU A 9 6.63 -5.52 3.02
N PHE A 10 5.56 -6.15 2.50
CA PHE A 10 4.19 -5.63 2.58
C PHE A 10 3.72 -5.51 4.03
N ARG A 11 3.87 -6.57 4.82
CA ARG A 11 3.46 -6.59 6.23
C ARG A 11 4.17 -5.51 7.03
N LEU A 12 5.50 -5.42 6.89
CA LEU A 12 6.29 -4.39 7.58
C LEU A 12 5.86 -2.97 7.17
N TRP A 13 5.61 -2.77 5.88
CA TRP A 13 5.18 -1.47 5.38
C TRP A 13 3.79 -1.08 5.87
N MET A 14 2.82 -2.00 5.90
CA MET A 14 1.48 -1.71 6.40
C MET A 14 1.47 -1.32 7.88
N LEU A 15 2.24 -2.02 8.70
CA LEU A 15 2.39 -1.68 10.11
C LEU A 15 2.90 -0.24 10.28
N ASP A 16 4.00 0.10 9.60
CA ASP A 16 4.61 1.44 9.64
C ASP A 16 3.71 2.54 9.04
N ALA A 17 3.16 2.28 7.85
CA ALA A 17 2.51 3.30 7.03
C ALA A 17 1.00 3.40 7.23
N TYR A 18 0.33 2.45 7.89
CA TYR A 18 -1.11 2.52 8.14
C TYR A 18 -1.42 2.54 9.64
N PHE A 19 -0.75 1.69 10.43
CA PHE A 19 -1.07 1.55 11.85
C PHE A 19 -0.28 2.51 12.75
N TYR A 20 0.96 2.90 12.39
CA TYR A 20 1.83 3.71 13.27
C TYR A 20 1.96 5.20 12.89
N GLN A 21 1.10 5.74 12.00
CA GLN A 21 1.31 7.06 11.40
C GLN A 21 1.37 8.26 12.39
N ASP A 22 0.89 8.14 13.63
CA ASP A 22 0.85 9.27 14.58
C ASP A 22 1.70 9.12 15.86
N LYS A 23 2.55 8.08 15.97
CA LYS A 23 3.33 7.77 17.20
C LYS A 23 2.47 7.68 18.48
N ILE A 24 1.16 7.65 18.34
CA ILE A 24 0.27 7.18 19.38
C ILE A 24 0.50 5.67 19.33
N GLU A 25 1.34 5.18 20.25
CA GLU A 25 1.36 3.77 20.66
C GLU A 25 0.01 3.46 21.32
N GLY A 26 -1.08 3.67 20.59
CA GLY A 26 -2.39 3.16 20.92
C GLY A 26 -2.40 1.79 20.29
N ASP A 27 -2.60 0.78 21.13
CA ASP A 27 -2.92 -0.58 20.73
C ASP A 27 -3.63 -0.55 19.37
N THR A 28 -3.11 -1.31 18.41
CA THR A 28 -3.92 -1.63 17.24
C THR A 28 -5.28 -2.04 17.79
N LEU A 29 -6.36 -1.32 17.45
CA LEU A 29 -7.70 -1.65 17.95
C LEU A 29 -8.10 -3.08 17.52
N LEU A 30 -7.32 -3.67 16.62
CA LEU A 30 -7.37 -5.03 16.16
C LEU A 30 -6.53 -5.94 17.05
N THR A 31 -7.10 -7.08 17.40
CA THR A 31 -6.39 -8.27 17.86
C THR A 31 -5.41 -8.79 16.79
N ASP A 32 -4.50 -9.68 17.17
CA ASP A 32 -3.57 -10.31 16.23
C ASP A 32 -4.29 -11.04 15.08
N GLU A 33 -5.42 -11.70 15.37
CA GLU A 33 -6.24 -12.39 14.36
C GLU A 33 -6.88 -11.41 13.38
N GLU A 34 -7.49 -10.33 13.89
CA GLU A 34 -8.12 -9.29 13.06
C GLU A 34 -7.07 -8.56 12.21
N MET A 35 -5.86 -8.38 12.74
CA MET A 35 -4.75 -7.78 12.01
C MET A 35 -4.28 -8.69 10.87
N ASP A 36 -4.13 -10.00 11.10
CA ASP A 36 -3.73 -10.94 10.06
C ASP A 36 -4.81 -11.08 8.97
N GLU A 37 -6.09 -11.07 9.34
CA GLU A 37 -7.21 -11.05 8.38
C GLU A 37 -7.21 -9.76 7.55
N PHE A 38 -7.04 -8.60 8.19
CA PHE A 38 -6.94 -7.33 7.49
C PHE A 38 -5.76 -7.27 6.52
N LEU A 39 -4.57 -7.69 6.97
CA LEU A 39 -3.38 -7.75 6.13
C LEU A 39 -3.58 -8.72 4.95
N PHE A 40 -4.26 -9.84 5.19
CA PHE A 40 -4.62 -10.75 4.12
C PHE A 40 -5.52 -10.03 3.11
N GLU A 41 -6.67 -9.49 3.50
CA GLU A 41 -7.61 -8.85 2.58
C GLU A 41 -7.02 -7.64 1.83
N CYS A 42 -6.14 -6.88 2.48
CA CYS A 42 -5.50 -5.70 1.89
C CYS A 42 -4.24 -6.00 1.08
N ARG A 43 -3.82 -7.26 0.95
CA ARG A 43 -2.58 -7.62 0.25
C ARG A 43 -2.63 -7.24 -1.23
N PRO A 44 -1.50 -6.83 -1.83
CA PRO A 44 -1.42 -6.62 -3.27
C PRO A 44 -1.65 -7.94 -4.02
N GLN A 45 -2.17 -7.82 -5.24
CA GLN A 45 -2.44 -8.96 -6.12
C GLN A 45 -1.15 -9.60 -6.66
N GLU A 46 -0.10 -8.79 -6.85
CA GLU A 46 1.19 -9.24 -7.33
C GLU A 46 2.33 -8.37 -6.80
N TYR A 47 3.53 -8.94 -6.84
CA TYR A 47 4.78 -8.25 -6.53
C TYR A 47 5.75 -8.30 -7.72
N PRO A 48 6.66 -7.31 -7.87
CA PRO A 48 6.73 -6.09 -7.07
C PRO A 48 5.67 -5.07 -7.46
N CYS A 49 5.25 -4.25 -6.51
CA CYS A 49 4.30 -3.14 -6.72
C CYS A 49 4.69 -1.89 -5.92
N LEU A 50 4.17 -0.73 -6.32
CA LEU A 50 4.26 0.49 -5.51
C LEU A 50 3.02 0.60 -4.63
N GLY A 51 3.18 0.52 -3.32
CA GLY A 51 2.12 0.77 -2.34
C GLY A 51 2.08 2.23 -1.90
N THR A 52 0.88 2.77 -1.69
CA THR A 52 0.67 4.06 -1.04
C THR A 52 -0.50 4.00 -0.06
N VAL A 53 -0.38 4.77 1.02
CA VAL A 53 -1.45 5.04 1.98
C VAL A 53 -1.70 6.54 1.93
N THR A 54 -2.94 6.94 1.72
CA THR A 54 -3.34 8.36 1.63
C THR A 54 -4.61 8.61 2.44
N PRO A 55 -4.80 9.80 3.04
CA PRO A 55 -6.06 10.11 3.71
C PRO A 55 -7.24 9.89 2.77
N SER A 56 -8.27 9.21 3.26
CA SER A 56 -9.45 8.89 2.46
C SER A 56 -10.18 10.17 2.07
N ARG A 57 -10.65 10.21 0.82
CA ARG A 57 -11.45 11.32 0.31
C ARG A 57 -12.90 11.24 0.77
N GLU A 58 -13.36 10.04 1.14
CA GLU A 58 -14.75 9.77 1.52
C GLU A 58 -14.95 9.86 3.03
N CYS A 59 -13.95 9.44 3.82
CA CYS A 59 -14.01 9.46 5.28
C CYS A 59 -12.78 10.15 5.88
N SER A 60 -12.99 11.27 6.59
CA SER A 60 -11.91 12.13 7.10
C SER A 60 -11.01 11.52 8.18
N LEU A 61 -11.28 10.28 8.60
CA LEU A 61 -10.52 9.53 9.62
C LEU A 61 -9.98 8.19 9.11
N GLU A 62 -10.18 7.89 7.83
CA GLU A 62 -9.72 6.64 7.22
C GLU A 62 -8.59 6.91 6.25
N PHE A 63 -7.84 5.87 5.93
CA PHE A 63 -6.81 5.91 4.90
C PHE A 63 -7.13 4.93 3.79
N ASP A 64 -6.96 5.37 2.55
CA ASP A 64 -7.06 4.53 1.37
C ASP A 64 -5.69 3.89 1.09
N ILE A 65 -5.69 2.57 0.86
CA ILE A 65 -4.51 1.81 0.42
C ILE A 65 -4.63 1.61 -1.09
N ALA A 66 -3.60 1.97 -1.83
CA ALA A 66 -3.55 1.76 -3.28
C ALA A 66 -2.23 1.12 -3.72
N PHE A 67 -2.33 0.26 -4.72
CA PHE A 67 -1.20 -0.43 -5.34
C PHE A 67 -1.09 -0.09 -6.83
N PHE A 68 0.14 0.22 -7.26
CA PHE A 68 0.45 0.43 -8.66
C PHE A 68 1.41 -0.64 -9.15
N TYR A 69 0.90 -1.42 -10.09
CA TYR A 69 1.60 -2.55 -10.71
C TYR A 69 2.38 -2.15 -11.95
N ARG A 70 3.15 -3.09 -12.50
CA ARG A 70 4.02 -2.88 -13.67
C ARG A 70 3.30 -2.20 -14.83
N GLU A 71 2.06 -2.56 -15.09
CA GLU A 71 1.27 -1.99 -16.19
C GLU A 71 1.07 -0.48 -16.00
N HIS A 72 0.63 -0.05 -14.83
CA HIS A 72 0.52 1.37 -14.47
C HIS A 72 1.85 2.10 -14.65
N ILE A 73 2.95 1.54 -14.15
CA ILE A 73 4.29 2.17 -14.29
C ILE A 73 4.69 2.29 -15.75
N THR A 74 4.37 1.27 -16.56
CA THR A 74 4.67 1.25 -17.99
C THR A 74 3.86 2.32 -18.73
N GLU A 75 2.58 2.47 -18.40
CA GLU A 75 1.70 3.51 -18.95
C GLU A 75 2.20 4.91 -18.59
N TRP A 76 2.64 5.12 -17.35
CA TRP A 76 3.21 6.37 -16.90
C TRP A 76 4.52 6.68 -17.64
N ALA A 77 5.41 5.70 -17.78
CA ALA A 77 6.66 5.85 -18.49
C ALA A 77 6.46 6.18 -19.98
N LYS A 78 5.48 5.52 -20.63
CA LYS A 78 5.06 5.86 -22.00
C LYS A 78 4.54 7.30 -22.08
N SER A 79 3.65 7.68 -21.16
CA SER A 79 3.06 9.03 -21.12
C SER A 79 4.08 10.13 -20.88
N MET A 80 5.18 9.81 -20.18
CA MET A 80 6.32 10.71 -19.95
C MET A 80 7.36 10.72 -21.08
N GLY A 81 7.15 9.95 -22.16
CA GLY A 81 8.12 9.85 -23.27
C GLY A 81 9.40 9.09 -22.90
N LEU A 82 9.38 8.32 -21.80
CA LEU A 82 10.52 7.51 -21.35
C LEU A 82 10.55 6.14 -22.04
N MET A 83 9.45 5.73 -22.67
CA MET A 83 9.33 4.47 -23.41
C MET A 83 8.59 4.71 -24.73
N ASN A 84 9.14 4.23 -25.83
CA ASN A 84 8.48 4.30 -27.13
C ASN A 84 7.32 3.28 -27.17
N THR A 85 6.15 3.73 -27.60
CA THR A 85 5.08 2.85 -28.10
C THR A 85 5.51 2.33 -29.47
N LYS A 86 6.07 1.12 -29.53
CA LYS A 86 6.20 0.40 -30.79
C LYS A 86 4.84 -0.12 -31.23
#